data_AF-A0A7V9GVW4-F1
#
_entry.id   AF-A0A7V9GVW4-F1
#
_cell.length_a   1.000
_cell.length_b   1.000
_cell.length_c   1.000
_cell.angle_alpha   90.00
_cell.angle_beta   90.00
_cell.angle_gamma   90.00
#
_symmetry.space_group_name_H-M   'P 1'
#
loop_
_entity.id
_entity.type
_entity.pdbx_description
1 polymer ?
#
loop_
_entity_poly.entity_id
_entity_poly.type
_entity_poly.pdbx_seq_one_letter_code
_entity_poly.pdbx_strand_id
1 'polypeptide(L)'
;MRQASKSLLLEVSRHLERQAMSSTSSAVVLATFQNPRHLTPATVDRYSSLAAQAAFVGALGADMPAEPATGVRGATLEQGDPVLGEWDVAVIGPHFAGALVSRDLGDDGPDHDRRFSYVLTHDRTLAVQVACALMARV
;
A
#
# COMPACT_ATOMS: atom_id res chain seq x y z
N MET A 1 5.72 17.51 7.77
CA MET A 1 5.89 16.17 7.15
C MET A 1 7.18 15.56 7.67
N ARG A 2 7.18 14.26 8.01
CA ARG A 2 8.39 13.55 8.48
C ARG A 2 9.11 12.94 7.28
N GLN A 3 10.42 12.74 7.41
CA GLN A 3 11.23 12.06 6.40
C GLN A 3 11.81 10.76 6.97
N ALA A 4 11.88 9.73 6.14
CA ALA A 4 12.46 8.45 6.48
C ALA A 4 13.08 7.78 5.25
N SER A 5 13.97 6.81 5.47
CA SER A 5 14.51 5.97 4.38
C SER A 5 13.47 4.96 3.90
N LYS A 6 13.63 4.50 2.65
CA LYS A 6 12.82 3.42 2.05
C LYS A 6 12.77 2.18 2.95
N SER A 7 13.89 1.82 3.57
CA SER A 7 13.99 0.68 4.49
C SER A 7 13.04 0.79 5.68
N LEU A 8 12.90 1.98 6.29
CA LEU A 8 11.95 2.17 7.39
C LEU A 8 10.51 2.07 6.91
N LEU A 9 10.19 2.68 5.77
CA LEU A 9 8.82 2.65 5.24
C LEU A 9 8.38 1.25 4.83
N LEU A 10 9.29 0.44 4.30
CA LEU A 10 9.06 -0.99 4.07
C LEU A 10 8.63 -1.72 5.34
N GLU A 11 9.32 -1.49 6.45
CA GLU A 11 8.98 -2.13 7.73
C GLU A 11 7.65 -1.62 8.31
N VAL A 12 7.36 -0.33 8.16
CA VAL A 12 6.06 0.26 8.56
C VAL A 12 4.92 -0.32 7.73
N SER A 13 5.06 -0.37 6.40
CA SER A 13 4.08 -1.00 5.50
C SER A 13 3.84 -2.46 5.87
N ARG A 14 4.91 -3.24 6.06
CA ARG A 14 4.85 -4.64 6.53
C ARG A 14 4.16 -4.77 7.87
N HIS A 15 4.33 -3.80 8.77
CA HIS A 15 3.66 -3.80 10.06
C HIS A 15 2.15 -3.60 9.90
N LEU A 16 1.71 -2.62 9.11
CA LEU A 16 0.30 -2.37 8.83
C LEU A 16 -0.37 -3.60 8.20
N GLU A 17 0.28 -4.21 7.20
CA GLU A 17 -0.22 -5.43 6.56
C GLU A 17 -0.34 -6.60 7.55
N ARG A 18 0.61 -6.76 8.48
CA ARG A 18 0.51 -7.77 9.55
C ARG A 18 -0.67 -7.51 10.49
N GLN A 19 -0.97 -6.25 10.80
CA GLN A 19 -2.17 -5.90 11.58
C GLN A 19 -3.45 -6.31 10.84
N ALA A 20 -3.47 -6.18 9.51
CA ALA A 20 -4.58 -6.68 8.68
C ALA A 20 -4.78 -8.19 8.86
N MET A 21 -3.70 -8.99 8.83
CA MET A 21 -3.77 -10.45 9.02
C MET A 21 -4.24 -10.86 10.42
N SER A 22 -3.98 -10.04 11.44
CA SER A 22 -4.46 -10.32 12.80
C SER A 22 -5.94 -9.99 13.00
N SER A 23 -6.54 -9.23 12.07
CA SER A 23 -7.97 -8.93 12.08
C SER A 23 -8.73 -10.06 11.40
N THR A 24 -9.89 -10.45 11.94
CA THR A 24 -10.84 -11.40 11.33
C THR A 24 -11.16 -11.01 9.87
N SER A 25 -11.77 -11.91 9.08
CA SER A 25 -12.04 -11.83 7.62
C SER A 25 -12.89 -10.66 7.09
N SER A 26 -12.74 -9.47 7.65
CA SER A 26 -13.43 -8.22 7.33
C SER A 26 -12.47 -7.07 7.05
N ALA A 27 -11.16 -7.32 7.01
CA ALA A 27 -10.18 -6.28 6.68
C ALA A 27 -10.22 -5.91 5.19
N VAL A 28 -10.07 -4.62 4.89
CA VAL A 28 -9.83 -4.08 3.55
C VAL A 28 -8.40 -3.56 3.52
N VAL A 29 -7.61 -4.00 2.54
CA VAL A 29 -6.22 -3.57 2.35
C VAL A 29 -6.08 -2.97 0.95
N LEU A 30 -5.49 -1.78 0.85
CA LEU A 30 -5.21 -1.11 -0.40
C LEU A 30 -3.76 -0.64 -0.39
N ALA A 31 -3.03 -0.88 -1.47
CA ALA A 31 -1.66 -0.44 -1.59
C ALA A 31 -1.31 0.06 -3.00
N THR A 32 -0.46 1.08 -3.07
CA THR A 32 0.13 1.54 -4.32
C THR A 32 1.55 0.98 -4.49
N PHE A 33 1.84 0.55 -5.70
CA PHE A 33 3.13 0.04 -6.16
C PHE A 33 3.54 0.91 -7.35
N GLN A 34 4.30 1.97 -7.06
CA GLN A 34 4.77 2.95 -8.05
C GLN A 34 5.19 2.33 -9.40
N ASN A 35 5.87 1.18 -9.36
CA ASN A 35 6.30 0.46 -10.55
C ASN A 35 6.02 -1.05 -10.41
N PRO A 36 5.56 -1.74 -11.48
CA PRO A 36 5.37 -3.19 -11.50
C PRO A 36 6.56 -4.01 -11.02
N ARG A 37 7.79 -3.53 -11.21
CA ARG A 37 9.02 -4.19 -10.73
C ARG A 37 9.06 -4.41 -9.22
N HIS A 38 8.24 -3.69 -8.45
CA HIS A 38 8.12 -3.86 -7.00
C HIS A 38 7.18 -5.02 -6.61
N LEU A 39 6.42 -5.59 -7.56
CA LEU A 39 5.73 -6.88 -7.41
C LEU A 39 6.72 -8.04 -7.57
N THR A 40 7.67 -8.10 -6.64
CA THR A 40 8.57 -9.25 -6.52
C THR A 40 7.78 -10.52 -6.16
N PRO A 41 8.31 -11.74 -6.40
CA PRO A 41 7.65 -12.97 -5.96
C PRO A 41 7.25 -12.96 -4.48
N ALA A 42 8.12 -12.43 -3.61
CA ALA A 42 7.81 -12.30 -2.19
C ALA A 42 6.65 -11.32 -1.90
N THR A 43 6.50 -10.26 -2.71
CA THR A 43 5.33 -9.36 -2.61
C THR A 43 4.06 -10.08 -3.06
N VAL A 44 4.12 -10.83 -4.16
CA VAL A 44 2.99 -11.60 -4.72
C VAL A 44 2.49 -12.64 -3.71
N ASP A 45 3.39 -13.42 -3.11
CA ASP A 45 3.03 -14.45 -2.12
C ASP A 45 2.36 -13.82 -0.89
N ARG A 46 2.92 -12.70 -0.41
CA ARG A 46 2.39 -11.96 0.74
C ARG A 46 1.00 -11.39 0.45
N TYR A 47 0.80 -10.78 -0.72
CA TYR A 47 -0.49 -10.20 -1.08
C TYR A 47 -1.56 -11.27 -1.37
N SER A 48 -1.17 -12.42 -1.94
CA SER A 48 -2.08 -13.57 -2.05
C SER A 48 -2.51 -14.09 -0.67
N SER A 49 -1.57 -14.14 0.28
CA SER A 49 -1.86 -14.54 1.68
C SER A 49 -2.77 -13.55 2.40
N LEU A 50 -2.64 -12.25 2.10
CA LEU A 50 -3.56 -11.21 2.58
C LEU A 50 -4.94 -11.40 1.96
N ALA A 51 -5.03 -11.62 0.65
CA ALA A 51 -6.30 -11.80 -0.06
C ALA A 51 -7.08 -13.03 0.40
N ALA A 52 -6.38 -14.10 0.80
CA ALA A 52 -7.02 -15.29 1.36
C ALA A 52 -7.70 -15.05 2.72
N GLN A 53 -7.33 -14.00 3.45
CA GLN A 53 -7.80 -13.73 4.81
C GLN A 53 -8.62 -12.45 4.94
N ALA A 54 -8.33 -11.43 4.15
CA ALA A 54 -9.03 -10.16 4.12
C ALA A 54 -10.34 -10.24 3.34
N ALA A 55 -11.27 -9.32 3.59
CA ALA A 55 -12.47 -9.18 2.77
C ALA A 55 -12.15 -8.60 1.38
N PHE A 56 -11.11 -7.78 1.28
CA PHE A 56 -10.66 -7.19 0.03
C PHE A 56 -9.19 -6.81 0.09
N VAL A 57 -8.45 -7.08 -0.99
CA VAL A 57 -7.09 -6.58 -1.19
C VAL A 57 -6.99 -5.96 -2.57
N GLY A 58 -6.61 -4.69 -2.63
CA GLY A 58 -6.36 -3.97 -3.88
C GLY A 58 -4.91 -3.53 -4.01
N ALA A 59 -4.39 -3.61 -5.24
CA ALA A 59 -3.05 -3.15 -5.59
C ALA A 59 -3.14 -2.20 -6.80
N LEU A 60 -2.57 -1.01 -6.68
CA LEU A 60 -2.61 0.00 -7.73
C LEU A 60 -1.19 0.33 -8.20
N GLY A 61 -1.01 0.71 -9.45
CA GLY A 61 0.30 1.10 -9.98
C GLY A 61 0.29 1.37 -11.47
N ALA A 62 1.39 1.86 -12.03
CA ALA A 62 1.55 1.91 -13.49
C ALA A 62 1.49 0.48 -14.06
N ASP A 63 0.81 0.28 -15.18
CA ASP A 63 0.73 -1.00 -15.90
C ASP A 63 0.35 -2.20 -15.00
N MET A 64 -0.44 -1.96 -13.95
CA MET A 64 -0.84 -2.97 -12.99
C MET A 64 -1.86 -3.95 -13.63
N PRO A 65 -1.57 -5.27 -13.67
CA PRO A 65 -2.52 -6.27 -14.15
C PRO A 65 -3.81 -6.24 -13.35
N ALA A 66 -4.94 -6.64 -13.95
CA ALA A 66 -6.24 -6.70 -13.26
C ALA A 66 -6.25 -7.67 -12.05
N GLU A 67 -5.36 -8.66 -12.06
CA GLU A 67 -5.10 -9.56 -10.93
C GLU A 67 -3.57 -9.77 -10.83
N PRO A 68 -2.86 -8.98 -10.00
CA PRO A 68 -1.40 -9.06 -9.89
C PRO A 68 -0.91 -10.21 -9.00
N ALA A 69 -1.81 -10.77 -8.18
CA ALA A 69 -1.58 -11.93 -7.33
C ALA A 69 -2.93 -12.60 -7.05
N THR A 70 -2.94 -13.87 -6.68
CA THR A 70 -4.19 -14.64 -6.50
C THR A 70 -5.13 -13.96 -5.50
N GLY A 71 -6.33 -13.60 -5.95
CA GLY A 71 -7.35 -12.96 -5.13
C GLY A 71 -7.15 -11.46 -4.88
N VAL A 72 -6.12 -10.85 -5.48
CA VAL A 72 -5.84 -9.41 -5.35
C VAL A 72 -6.45 -8.68 -6.54
N ARG A 73 -7.20 -7.60 -6.28
CA ARG A 73 -7.72 -6.76 -7.33
C ARG A 73 -6.69 -5.71 -7.75
N GLY A 74 -6.24 -5.76 -8.99
CA GLY A 74 -5.31 -4.79 -9.52
C GLY A 74 -5.97 -3.68 -10.32
N ALA A 75 -5.40 -2.48 -10.27
CA ALA A 75 -5.84 -1.35 -11.07
C ALA A 75 -4.67 -0.50 -11.58
N THR A 76 -4.70 -0.19 -12.87
CA THR A 76 -3.69 0.67 -13.50
C THR A 76 -3.99 2.14 -13.20
N LEU A 77 -2.99 2.84 -12.70
CA LEU A 77 -3.04 4.29 -12.49
C LEU A 77 -2.61 5.02 -13.76
N GLU A 78 -3.32 6.10 -14.09
CA GLU A 78 -2.95 6.98 -15.21
C GLU A 78 -1.63 7.73 -14.91
N GLN A 79 -0.85 8.07 -15.94
CA GLN A 79 0.44 8.76 -15.78
C GLN A 79 0.34 10.11 -15.04
N GLY A 80 -0.82 10.76 -15.07
CA GLY A 80 -1.08 12.03 -14.37
C GLY A 80 -1.68 11.86 -12.98
N ASP A 81 -1.93 10.64 -12.52
CA ASP A 81 -2.55 10.42 -11.22
C ASP A 81 -1.59 10.83 -10.09
N PRO A 82 -2.00 11.72 -9.17
CA PRO A 82 -1.13 12.17 -8.07
C PRO A 82 -0.62 11.03 -7.19
N VAL A 83 -1.34 9.90 -7.09
CA VAL A 83 -0.90 8.76 -6.25
C VAL A 83 0.06 7.80 -6.96
N LEU A 84 0.32 7.98 -8.26
CA LEU A 84 1.21 7.09 -9.02
C LEU A 84 2.65 7.13 -8.49
N GLY A 85 3.13 8.32 -8.10
CA GLY A 85 4.45 8.51 -7.49
C GLY A 85 4.48 8.24 -5.99
N GLU A 86 3.36 7.84 -5.40
CA GLU A 86 3.21 7.61 -3.97
C GLU A 86 3.32 6.13 -3.63
N TRP A 87 3.77 5.86 -2.41
CA TRP A 87 3.70 4.56 -1.80
C TRP A 87 2.79 4.63 -0.59
N ASP A 88 1.57 4.21 -0.84
CA ASP A 88 0.48 4.27 0.10
C ASP A 88 0.09 2.85 0.49
N VAL A 89 -0.26 2.67 1.77
CA VAL A 89 -0.86 1.45 2.30
C VAL A 89 -1.94 1.88 3.26
N ALA A 90 -3.18 1.53 2.97
CA ALA A 90 -4.31 1.72 3.87
C ALA A 90 -4.88 0.36 4.25
N VAL A 91 -5.10 0.14 5.55
CA VAL A 91 -5.79 -1.05 6.05
C VAL A 91 -6.88 -0.64 7.02
N ILE A 92 -8.09 -1.14 6.75
CA ILE A 92 -9.30 -0.88 7.52
C ILE A 92 -9.86 -2.22 7.98
N GLY A 93 -9.88 -2.44 9.28
CA GLY A 93 -10.53 -3.59 9.92
C GLY A 93 -11.48 -3.16 11.03
N PRO A 94 -12.16 -4.11 11.70
CA PRO A 94 -13.06 -3.81 12.81
C PRO A 94 -12.36 -3.15 14.00
N HIS A 95 -11.16 -3.64 14.36
CA HIS A 95 -10.42 -3.18 15.54
C HIS A 95 -9.15 -2.39 15.21
N PHE A 96 -8.83 -2.26 13.93
CA PHE A 96 -7.63 -1.58 13.47
C PHE A 96 -7.95 -0.70 12.26
N ALA A 97 -7.36 0.49 12.21
CA ALA A 97 -7.36 1.33 11.03
C ALA A 97 -6.03 2.06 10.98
N GLY A 98 -5.34 1.98 9.85
CA GLY A 98 -4.05 2.63 9.68
C GLY A 98 -3.78 2.94 8.22
N ALA A 99 -3.13 4.07 7.99
CA ALA A 99 -2.66 4.44 6.67
C ALA A 99 -1.23 4.99 6.74
N LEU A 100 -0.40 4.50 5.83
CA LEU A 100 0.86 5.08 5.45
C LEU A 100 0.65 5.74 4.09
N VAL A 101 0.97 7.02 3.98
CA VAL A 101 1.05 7.74 2.71
C VAL A 101 2.45 8.28 2.58
N SER A 102 3.09 8.04 1.44
CA SER A 102 4.47 8.48 1.27
C SER A 102 4.82 8.85 -0.15
N ARG A 103 5.72 9.83 -0.30
CA ARG A 103 6.19 10.31 -1.58
C ARG A 103 7.70 10.29 -1.61
N ASP A 104 8.24 9.76 -2.70
CA ASP A 104 9.67 9.74 -2.96
C ASP A 104 10.21 11.16 -3.12
N LEU A 105 11.36 11.47 -2.52
CA LEU A 105 12.01 12.77 -2.64
C LEU A 105 12.96 12.87 -3.84
N GLY A 106 13.13 11.79 -4.60
CA GLY A 106 13.93 11.79 -5.83
C GLY A 106 15.44 11.76 -5.58
N ASP A 107 15.89 11.16 -4.48
CA ASP A 107 17.33 11.00 -4.22
C ASP A 107 17.95 9.99 -5.22
N ASP A 108 19.13 10.34 -5.77
CA ASP A 108 19.90 9.52 -6.72
C ASP A 108 20.82 8.46 -6.04
N GLY A 109 20.68 8.29 -4.72
CA GLY A 109 21.48 7.35 -3.92
C GLY A 109 21.04 5.88 -4.06
N PRO A 110 21.67 4.96 -3.30
CA PRO A 110 21.25 3.56 -3.25
C PRO A 110 19.74 3.43 -2.95
N ASP A 111 19.05 2.53 -3.64
CA ASP A 111 17.57 2.45 -3.60
C ASP A 111 16.99 2.33 -2.17
N HIS A 112 17.70 1.65 -1.27
CA HIS A 112 17.28 1.46 0.13
C HIS A 112 17.43 2.72 1.02
N ASP A 113 18.28 3.66 0.62
CA ASP A 113 18.59 4.91 1.32
C ASP A 113 17.79 6.10 0.80
N ARG A 114 17.05 5.92 -0.31
CA ARG A 114 16.16 6.94 -0.86
C ARG A 114 15.22 7.45 0.22
N ARG A 115 15.13 8.77 0.36
CA ARG A 115 14.28 9.38 1.37
C ARG A 115 12.89 9.62 0.82
N PHE A 116 11.94 9.46 1.71
CA PHE A 116 10.54 9.67 1.46
C PHE A 116 9.99 10.67 2.46
N SER A 117 9.15 11.59 1.98
CA SER A 117 8.24 12.32 2.85
C SER A 117 7.06 11.41 3.14
N TYR A 118 6.71 11.25 4.41
CA TYR A 118 5.62 10.34 4.78
C TYR A 118 4.74 10.87 5.91
N VAL A 119 3.53 10.31 5.95
CA VAL A 119 2.57 10.41 7.04
C VAL A 119 2.12 9.00 7.39
N LEU A 120 2.26 8.62 8.66
CA LEU A 120 1.66 7.43 9.23
C LEU A 120 0.56 7.87 10.18
N THR A 121 -0.65 7.37 9.98
CA THR A 121 -1.79 7.65 10.84
C THR A 121 -2.47 6.35 11.28
N HIS A 122 -2.95 6.35 12.52
CA HIS A 122 -3.87 5.35 13.07
C HIS A 122 -5.24 5.96 13.40
N ASP A 123 -5.45 7.23 13.01
CA ASP A 123 -6.77 7.83 13.06
C ASP A 123 -7.67 7.15 12.03
N ARG A 124 -8.76 6.54 12.51
CA ARG A 124 -9.66 5.76 11.65
C ARG A 124 -10.30 6.60 10.56
N THR A 125 -10.68 7.84 10.84
CA THR A 125 -11.33 8.71 9.85
C THR A 125 -10.37 9.03 8.72
N LEU A 126 -9.13 9.41 9.05
CA LEU A 126 -8.11 9.67 8.02
C LEU A 126 -7.73 8.41 7.25
N ALA A 127 -7.58 7.27 7.91
CA ALA A 127 -7.28 6.01 7.23
C ALA A 127 -8.38 5.61 6.24
N VAL A 128 -9.66 5.77 6.63
CA VAL A 128 -10.80 5.52 5.74
C VAL A 128 -10.80 6.47 4.55
N GLN A 129 -10.47 7.76 4.74
CA GLN A 129 -10.36 8.70 3.62
C GLN A 129 -9.30 8.28 2.61
N VAL A 130 -8.12 7.86 3.07
CA VAL A 130 -7.07 7.32 2.20
C VAL A 130 -7.56 6.06 1.48
N ALA A 131 -8.17 5.13 2.21
CA ALA A 131 -8.72 3.91 1.63
C ALA A 131 -9.78 4.20 0.55
N CYS A 132 -10.73 5.11 0.80
CA CYS A 132 -11.73 5.51 -0.18
C CYS A 132 -11.10 6.18 -1.41
N ALA A 133 -10.09 7.03 -1.22
CA ALA A 133 -9.38 7.67 -2.32
C ALA A 133 -8.67 6.64 -3.23
N LEU A 134 -8.04 5.62 -2.64
CA LEU A 134 -7.44 4.52 -3.39
C LEU A 134 -8.51 3.62 -4.04
N MET A 135 -9.57 3.28 -3.32
CA MET A 135 -10.65 2.41 -3.81
C MET A 135 -11.38 3.01 -5.01
N ALA A 136 -11.53 4.33 -5.08
CA ALA A 136 -12.16 5.01 -6.22
C ALA A 136 -11.41 4.81 -7.55
N ARG A 137 -10.21 4.24 -7.52
CA ARG A 137 -9.36 3.96 -8.68
C ARG A 137 -9.29 2.46 -9.03
N VAL A 138 -10.04 1.62 -8.31
CA VAL A 138 -10.04 0.16 -8.46
C VAL A 138 -11.21 -0.35 -9.31
#